data_AF-A0A494YY68-F1
#
_entry.id   AF-A0A494YY68-F1
#
_cell.length_a   1.000
_cell.length_b   1.000
_cell.length_c   1.000
_cell.angle_alpha   90.00
_cell.angle_beta   90.00
_cell.angle_gamma   90.00
#
_symmetry.space_group_name_H-M   'P 1'
#
loop_
_entity.id
_entity.type
_entity.pdbx_description
1 polymer ?
#
loop_
_entity_poly.entity_id
_entity_poly.type
_entity_poly.pdbx_seq_one_letter_code
_entity_poly.pdbx_strand_id
1 'polypeptide(L)'
;MEFTNEQLQMMISEEPVGNLYPYNTKDKQQIEAYIQDLFYTINHLKSIKCEAIFDHYGSGYASYVDFFCYRKDGSSIVNKKYIEKDSLTSIQIEGLVLYISRLAPVAIIWRDKRHKAILDNGEDEFFSGMGMINHPHGIIDEPPSPMVNDFIEIKEKLARAGYHILDKEYLSQPLPFKTKIQTFTRPNQYKLFDAFFFWKD
;
A
#
# COMPACT_ATOMS: atom_id res chain seq x y z
N MET A 1 18.40 3.50 -4.21
CA MET A 1 18.05 4.68 -5.04
C MET A 1 17.93 5.86 -4.09
N GLU A 2 18.48 7.03 -4.40
CA GLU A 2 18.35 8.21 -3.54
C GLU A 2 17.63 9.33 -4.30
N PHE A 3 16.63 9.93 -3.64
CA PHE A 3 15.87 11.06 -4.17
C PHE A 3 16.49 12.38 -3.70
N THR A 4 16.56 13.37 -4.58
CA THR A 4 17.09 14.70 -4.24
C THR A 4 16.10 15.49 -3.38
N ASN A 5 16.59 16.54 -2.71
CA ASN A 5 15.72 17.43 -1.93
C ASN A 5 14.62 18.04 -2.78
N GLU A 6 14.93 18.43 -4.01
CA GLU A 6 13.97 18.99 -4.96
C GLU A 6 12.88 17.95 -5.30
N GLN A 7 13.26 16.69 -5.55
CA GLN A 7 12.30 15.62 -5.82
C GLN A 7 11.40 15.34 -4.60
N LEU A 8 11.96 15.32 -3.39
CA LEU A 8 11.19 15.16 -2.16
C LEU A 8 10.21 16.32 -1.96
N GLN A 9 10.60 17.56 -2.25
CA GLN A 9 9.73 18.73 -2.19
C GLN A 9 8.60 18.67 -3.22
N MET A 10 8.90 18.22 -4.44
CA MET A 10 7.89 18.00 -5.49
C MET A 10 6.84 16.98 -5.03
N MET A 11 7.28 15.82 -4.51
CA MET A 11 6.37 14.79 -4.01
C MET A 11 5.48 15.29 -2.86
N ILE A 12 6.05 16.03 -1.90
CA ILE A 12 5.29 16.66 -0.81
C ILE A 12 4.24 17.66 -1.35
N SER A 13 4.50 18.26 -2.51
CA SER A 13 3.58 19.16 -3.22
C SER A 13 2.63 18.43 -4.17
N GLU A 14 2.52 17.10 -4.04
CA GLU A 14 1.67 16.23 -4.87
C GLU A 14 2.06 16.19 -6.36
N GLU A 15 3.31 16.54 -6.68
CA GLU A 15 3.87 16.45 -8.02
C GLU A 15 4.62 15.12 -8.20
N PRO A 16 4.20 14.28 -9.19
CA PRO A 16 4.92 13.06 -9.50
C PRO A 16 6.35 13.33 -9.99
N VAL A 17 7.27 12.47 -9.58
CA VAL A 17 8.68 12.44 -9.98
C VAL A 17 9.03 11.08 -10.58
N GLY A 18 9.84 11.07 -11.62
CA GLY A 18 10.30 9.84 -12.26
C GLY A 18 10.55 10.04 -13.75
N ASN A 19 11.50 9.27 -14.28
CA ASN A 19 11.85 9.31 -15.69
C ASN A 19 11.20 8.19 -16.51
N LEU A 20 10.52 7.26 -15.84
CA LEU A 20 9.82 6.13 -16.45
C LEU A 20 8.34 6.50 -16.66
N TYR A 21 7.76 5.95 -17.73
CA TYR A 21 6.31 5.98 -17.91
C TYR A 21 5.60 5.26 -16.75
N PRO A 22 4.46 5.78 -16.24
CA PRO A 22 3.80 7.04 -16.62
C PRO A 22 4.30 8.27 -15.84
N TYR A 23 5.18 8.11 -14.86
CA TYR A 23 5.63 9.20 -13.97
C TYR A 23 6.32 10.36 -14.70
N ASN A 24 6.98 10.08 -15.83
CA ASN A 24 7.57 11.12 -16.69
C ASN A 24 6.54 12.05 -17.34
N THR A 25 5.27 11.64 -17.45
CA THR A 25 4.18 12.45 -18.01
C THR A 25 3.60 13.44 -17.00
N LYS A 26 3.78 13.17 -15.70
CA LYS A 26 3.10 13.84 -14.58
C LYS A 26 1.57 13.81 -14.65
N ASP A 27 1.00 12.99 -15.53
CA ASP A 27 -0.44 12.86 -15.69
C ASP A 27 -0.98 11.89 -14.63
N LYS A 28 -1.74 12.43 -13.68
CA LYS A 28 -2.34 11.67 -12.58
C LYS A 28 -3.26 10.56 -13.10
N GLN A 29 -4.00 10.77 -14.19
CA GLN A 29 -4.90 9.74 -14.74
C GLN A 29 -4.13 8.56 -15.34
N GLN A 30 -3.02 8.84 -16.02
CA GLN A 30 -2.14 7.78 -16.56
C GLN A 30 -1.46 7.00 -15.43
N ILE A 31 -1.05 7.69 -14.35
CA ILE A 31 -0.51 7.04 -13.16
C ILE A 31 -1.57 6.13 -12.51
N GLU A 32 -2.80 6.60 -12.30
CA GLU A 32 -3.87 5.76 -11.74
C GLU A 32 -4.16 4.54 -12.61
N ALA A 33 -4.29 4.71 -13.93
CA ALA A 33 -4.53 3.61 -14.85
C ALA A 33 -3.39 2.57 -14.82
N TYR A 34 -2.15 3.03 -14.67
CA TYR A 34 -0.99 2.15 -14.56
C TYR A 34 -0.97 1.36 -13.24
N ILE A 35 -1.31 2.00 -12.13
CA ILE A 35 -1.44 1.34 -10.83
C ILE A 35 -2.59 0.32 -10.85
N GLN A 36 -3.70 0.62 -11.53
CA GLN A 36 -4.80 -0.32 -11.75
C GLN A 36 -4.37 -1.55 -12.54
N ASP A 37 -3.62 -1.38 -13.65
CA ASP A 37 -3.10 -2.51 -14.42
C ASP A 37 -2.14 -3.39 -13.60
N LEU A 38 -1.27 -2.76 -12.78
CA LEU A 38 -0.42 -3.46 -11.83
C LEU A 38 -1.25 -4.26 -10.81
N PHE A 39 -2.32 -3.68 -10.26
CA PHE A 39 -3.23 -4.37 -9.36
C PHE A 39 -3.81 -5.63 -10.01
N TYR A 40 -4.36 -5.52 -11.22
CA TYR A 40 -4.91 -6.68 -11.92
C TYR A 40 -3.85 -7.75 -12.20
N THR A 41 -2.65 -7.32 -12.62
CA THR A 41 -1.51 -8.23 -12.84
C THR A 41 -1.15 -9.03 -11.59
N ILE A 42 -1.12 -8.38 -10.42
CA ILE A 42 -0.83 -9.04 -9.14
C ILE A 42 -2.01 -9.92 -8.70
N ASN A 43 -3.26 -9.44 -8.83
CA ASN A 43 -4.44 -10.18 -8.42
C ASN A 43 -4.71 -11.46 -9.25
N HIS A 44 -4.15 -11.52 -10.47
CA HIS A 44 -4.15 -12.71 -11.32
C HIS A 44 -3.15 -13.80 -10.91
N LEU A 45 -2.26 -13.54 -9.93
CA LEU A 45 -1.39 -14.58 -9.38
C LEU A 45 -2.22 -15.74 -8.80
N LYS A 46 -1.74 -16.97 -8.96
CA LYS A 46 -2.53 -18.17 -8.65
C LYS A 46 -2.77 -18.37 -7.15
N SER A 47 -1.78 -18.05 -6.32
CA SER A 47 -1.78 -18.32 -4.89
C SER A 47 -2.44 -17.22 -4.05
N ILE A 48 -2.46 -15.98 -4.53
CA ILE A 48 -2.94 -14.80 -3.78
C ILE A 48 -4.17 -14.15 -4.41
N LYS A 49 -4.99 -13.54 -3.56
CA LYS A 49 -6.05 -12.58 -3.92
C LYS A 49 -5.69 -11.24 -3.29
N CYS A 50 -5.93 -10.15 -4.00
CA CYS A 50 -5.70 -8.80 -3.48
C CYS A 50 -6.98 -7.96 -3.51
N GLU A 51 -7.11 -7.06 -2.54
CA GLU A 51 -8.13 -6.01 -2.48
C GLU A 51 -7.44 -4.65 -2.52
N ALA A 52 -8.03 -3.65 -3.18
CA ALA A 52 -7.46 -2.31 -3.33
C ALA A 52 -8.53 -1.22 -3.19
N ILE A 53 -8.17 -0.07 -2.64
CA ILE A 53 -9.00 1.15 -2.62
C ILE A 53 -8.28 2.24 -3.42
N PHE A 54 -8.90 2.66 -4.53
CA PHE A 54 -8.33 3.67 -5.42
C PHE A 54 -8.82 5.09 -5.09
N ASP A 55 -10.01 5.24 -4.50
CA ASP A 55 -10.71 6.52 -4.31
C ASP A 55 -10.27 7.33 -3.07
N HIS A 56 -8.99 7.23 -2.70
CA HIS A 56 -8.39 7.95 -1.56
C HIS A 56 -9.13 7.78 -0.23
N TYR A 57 -9.78 6.63 0.00
CA TYR A 57 -10.55 6.33 1.21
C TYR A 57 -11.77 7.24 1.45
N GLY A 58 -12.29 7.88 0.40
CA GLY A 58 -13.53 8.66 0.47
C GLY A 58 -13.40 10.07 1.04
N SER A 59 -12.23 10.48 1.55
CA SER A 59 -11.93 11.89 1.89
C SER A 59 -10.46 12.24 1.65
N GLY A 60 -10.25 13.35 0.95
CA GLY A 60 -8.93 13.96 0.76
C GLY A 60 -8.05 13.27 -0.29
N TYR A 61 -6.73 13.28 -0.06
CA TYR A 61 -5.70 12.75 -0.96
C TYR A 61 -4.73 11.84 -0.23
N ALA A 62 -4.69 10.57 -0.64
CA ALA A 62 -3.63 9.64 -0.28
C ALA A 62 -2.56 9.61 -1.38
N SER A 63 -1.28 9.71 -1.01
CA SER A 63 -0.16 9.65 -1.96
C SER A 63 0.14 8.24 -2.49
N TYR A 64 -0.69 7.25 -2.15
CA TYR A 64 -0.48 5.84 -2.46
C TYR A 64 -1.80 5.09 -2.64
N VAL A 65 -1.75 3.96 -3.35
CA VAL A 65 -2.79 2.93 -3.33
C VAL A 65 -2.27 1.74 -2.53
N ASP A 66 -3.08 1.18 -1.64
CA ASP A 66 -2.71 -0.02 -0.90
C ASP A 66 -3.38 -1.28 -1.47
N PHE A 67 -2.58 -2.31 -1.73
CA PHE A 67 -3.06 -3.61 -2.17
C PHE A 67 -2.91 -4.59 -1.02
N PHE A 68 -4.02 -5.03 -0.42
CA PHE A 68 -3.99 -6.07 0.60
C PHE A 68 -4.12 -7.45 -0.03
N CYS A 69 -3.02 -8.17 -0.08
CA CYS A 69 -2.87 -9.47 -0.71
C CYS A 69 -2.77 -10.61 0.32
N TYR A 70 -3.61 -11.63 0.17
CA TYR A 70 -3.70 -12.79 1.07
C TYR A 70 -3.88 -14.08 0.27
N ARG A 71 -3.60 -15.24 0.89
CA ARG A 71 -3.64 -16.53 0.20
C ARG A 71 -5.07 -17.02 -0.07
N LYS A 72 -5.30 -17.49 -1.29
CA LYS A 72 -6.59 -18.00 -1.80
C LYS A 72 -7.00 -19.34 -1.18
N ASP A 73 -6.04 -20.15 -0.73
CA ASP A 73 -6.27 -21.46 -0.13
C ASP A 73 -6.81 -21.40 1.31
N GLY A 74 -7.00 -20.19 1.85
CA GLY A 74 -7.49 -19.95 3.20
C GLY A 74 -6.42 -20.02 4.28
N SER A 75 -5.15 -20.30 3.96
CA SER A 75 -4.09 -20.37 4.98
C SER A 75 -3.77 -19.02 5.62
N SER A 76 -4.25 -17.93 5.03
CA SER A 76 -4.17 -16.57 5.59
C SER A 76 -5.25 -16.28 6.64
N ILE A 77 -6.24 -17.15 6.83
CA ILE A 77 -7.31 -16.94 7.82
C ILE A 77 -6.76 -17.24 9.22
N VAL A 78 -6.72 -16.21 10.07
CA VAL A 78 -6.23 -16.31 11.46
C VAL A 78 -7.37 -16.60 12.43
N ASN A 79 -8.55 -16.04 12.17
CA ASN A 79 -9.73 -16.24 13.01
C ASN A 79 -11.00 -16.11 12.18
N LYS A 80 -12.05 -16.85 12.57
CA LYS A 80 -13.39 -16.76 11.99
C LYS A 80 -14.43 -16.85 13.11
N LYS A 81 -15.26 -15.83 13.25
CA LYS A 81 -16.29 -15.74 14.30
C LYS A 81 -17.61 -15.28 13.71
N TYR A 82 -18.68 -15.99 14.06
CA TYR A 82 -20.05 -15.52 13.82
C TYR A 82 -20.47 -14.53 14.91
N ILE A 83 -21.07 -13.42 14.52
CA ILE A 83 -21.60 -12.37 15.39
C ILE A 83 -23.11 -12.32 15.18
N GLU A 84 -23.84 -13.02 16.05
CA GLU A 84 -25.29 -13.19 15.96
C GLU A 84 -26.05 -11.86 16.01
N LYS A 85 -25.59 -10.92 16.84
CA LYS A 85 -26.21 -9.58 16.98
C LYS A 85 -26.28 -8.82 15.65
N ASP A 86 -25.27 -9.02 14.80
CA ASP A 86 -25.10 -8.27 13.56
C ASP A 86 -25.32 -9.16 12.32
N SER A 87 -25.79 -10.41 12.51
CA SER A 87 -26.01 -11.40 11.44
C SER A 87 -24.87 -11.46 10.43
N LEU A 88 -23.65 -11.56 10.96
CA LEU A 88 -22.43 -11.54 10.13
C LEU A 88 -21.35 -12.48 10.62
N THR A 89 -20.53 -12.92 9.68
CA THR A 89 -19.29 -13.65 9.94
C THR A 89 -18.09 -12.70 9.79
N SER A 90 -17.36 -12.49 10.87
CA SER A 90 -16.09 -11.76 10.86
C SER A 90 -14.93 -12.73 10.65
N ILE A 91 -14.11 -12.48 9.64
CA ILE A 91 -12.92 -13.24 9.27
C ILE A 91 -11.73 -12.33 9.41
N GLN A 92 -10.80 -12.67 10.30
CA GLN A 92 -9.50 -12.00 10.40
C GLN A 92 -8.52 -12.69 9.45
N ILE A 93 -7.94 -11.92 8.56
CA ILE A 93 -7.05 -12.38 7.50
C ILE A 93 -5.70 -11.70 7.68
N GLU A 94 -4.63 -12.46 7.61
CA GLU A 94 -3.27 -11.96 7.56
C GLU A 94 -2.72 -12.00 6.14
N GLY A 95 -2.01 -10.95 5.74
CA GLY A 95 -1.48 -10.83 4.39
C GLY A 95 -0.37 -9.80 4.26
N LEU A 96 0.01 -9.58 3.01
CA LEU A 96 0.95 -8.55 2.58
C LEU A 96 0.16 -7.33 2.11
N VAL A 97 0.53 -6.14 2.55
CA VAL A 97 0.06 -4.88 2.00
C VAL A 97 1.16 -4.27 1.14
N LEU A 98 0.83 -3.96 -0.10
CA LEU A 98 1.70 -3.23 -1.02
C LEU A 98 1.23 -1.80 -1.07
N TYR A 99 2.05 -0.85 -0.64
CA TYR A 99 1.74 0.57 -0.83
C TYR A 99 2.44 1.06 -2.08
N ILE A 100 1.67 1.30 -3.13
CA ILE A 100 2.14 1.76 -4.43
C ILE A 100 2.07 3.27 -4.47
N SER A 101 3.20 3.95 -4.63
CA SER A 101 3.23 5.41 -4.63
C SER A 101 2.63 5.99 -5.91
N ARG A 102 1.79 7.02 -5.77
CA ARG A 102 1.32 7.86 -6.87
C ARG A 102 2.36 8.90 -7.31
N LEU A 103 3.38 9.11 -6.48
CA LEU A 103 4.32 10.21 -6.60
C LEU A 103 5.67 9.79 -7.20
N ALA A 104 6.04 8.52 -7.10
CA ALA A 104 7.24 7.99 -7.73
C ALA A 104 7.05 6.51 -8.11
N PRO A 105 7.85 5.94 -9.02
CA PRO A 105 7.82 4.51 -9.36
C PRO A 105 8.44 3.67 -8.23
N VAL A 106 7.86 3.76 -7.04
CA VAL A 106 8.31 3.10 -5.82
C VAL A 106 7.15 2.45 -5.08
N ALA A 107 7.47 1.38 -4.36
CA ALA A 107 6.52 0.68 -3.49
C ALA A 107 7.18 0.28 -2.18
N ILE A 108 6.37 -0.04 -1.17
CA ILE A 108 6.80 -0.72 0.05
C ILE A 108 5.91 -1.92 0.32
N ILE A 109 6.45 -2.92 1.03
CA ILE A 109 5.73 -4.12 1.44
C ILE A 109 5.64 -4.16 2.95
N TRP A 110 4.45 -4.41 3.49
CA TRP A 110 4.16 -4.52 4.92
C TRP A 110 3.37 -5.82 5.16
N ARG A 111 3.51 -6.47 6.31
CA ARG A 111 2.55 -7.46 6.83
C ARG A 111 1.41 -6.84 7.67
N ASP A 112 0.17 -7.09 7.30
CA ASP A 112 -1.01 -6.55 8.00
C ASP A 112 -2.05 -7.64 8.31
N LYS A 113 -2.94 -7.35 9.26
CA LYS A 113 -4.11 -8.15 9.58
C LYS A 113 -5.37 -7.31 9.40
N ARG A 114 -6.25 -7.73 8.51
CA ARG A 114 -7.52 -7.04 8.23
C ARG A 114 -8.71 -7.92 8.55
N HIS A 115 -9.85 -7.32 8.87
CA HIS A 115 -11.09 -8.05 9.02
C HIS A 115 -11.92 -7.95 7.75
N LYS A 116 -12.53 -9.07 7.38
CA LYS A 116 -13.58 -9.18 6.37
C LYS A 116 -14.87 -9.55 7.09
N ALA A 117 -15.93 -8.79 6.89
CA ALA A 117 -17.28 -9.12 7.32
C ALA A 117 -18.05 -9.68 6.13
N ILE A 118 -18.77 -10.78 6.35
CA ILE A 118 -19.68 -11.38 5.36
C ILE A 118 -21.05 -11.43 6.03
N LEU A 119 -22.05 -10.75 5.47
CA LEU A 119 -23.42 -10.80 5.98
C LEU A 119 -24.08 -12.16 5.65
N ASP A 120 -25.09 -12.56 6.43
CA ASP A 120 -25.79 -13.84 6.25
C ASP A 120 -26.48 -14.01 4.89
N ASN A 121 -26.76 -12.90 4.19
CA ASN A 121 -27.26 -12.93 2.81
C ASN A 121 -26.21 -13.47 1.83
N GLY A 122 -24.94 -13.59 2.24
CA GLY A 122 -23.84 -14.14 1.45
C GLY A 122 -23.39 -13.26 0.27
N GLU A 123 -24.08 -12.14 0.02
CA GLU A 123 -23.84 -11.26 -1.13
C GLU A 123 -23.01 -10.02 -0.74
N ASP A 124 -23.13 -9.57 0.50
CA ASP A 124 -22.43 -8.38 0.98
C ASP A 124 -21.17 -8.74 1.77
N GLU A 125 -20.02 -8.47 1.16
CA GLU A 125 -18.70 -8.60 1.79
C GLU A 125 -18.05 -7.23 1.97
N PHE A 126 -17.64 -6.93 3.20
CA PHE A 126 -16.95 -5.68 3.53
C PHE A 126 -15.60 -5.97 4.17
N PHE A 127 -14.53 -5.34 3.68
CA PHE A 127 -13.29 -5.29 4.43
C PHE A 127 -13.33 -4.11 5.41
N SER A 128 -13.16 -4.39 6.71
CA SER A 128 -13.01 -3.33 7.69
C SER A 128 -11.73 -2.55 7.38
N GLY A 129 -11.85 -1.22 7.31
CA GLY A 129 -10.78 -0.22 7.38
C GLY A 129 -9.40 -0.69 6.89
N MET A 130 -9.02 -0.26 5.69
CA MET A 130 -7.63 -0.37 5.27
C MET A 130 -6.73 0.41 6.25
N GLY A 131 -5.64 -0.22 6.69
CA GLY A 131 -4.77 0.34 7.73
C GLY A 131 -4.16 1.67 7.31
N MET A 132 -4.32 2.71 8.14
CA MET A 132 -3.60 3.96 7.98
C MET A 132 -2.11 3.73 8.25
N ILE A 133 -1.27 3.91 7.24
CA ILE A 133 0.18 3.91 7.45
C ILE A 133 0.65 5.26 7.97
N ASN A 134 1.38 5.21 9.08
CA ASN A 134 1.91 6.39 9.75
C ASN A 134 3.39 6.24 10.14
N HIS A 135 4.02 5.11 9.82
CA HIS A 135 5.40 4.87 10.15
C HIS A 135 6.03 3.74 9.32
N PRO A 136 7.33 3.79 9.01
CA PRO A 136 8.05 2.70 8.32
C PRO A 136 8.23 1.42 9.14
N HIS A 137 7.80 1.35 10.41
CA HIS A 137 8.16 0.24 11.30
C HIS A 137 7.68 -1.14 10.82
N GLY A 138 6.55 -1.21 10.13
CA GLY A 138 6.01 -2.46 9.63
C GLY A 138 6.43 -2.84 8.22
N ILE A 139 7.28 -2.02 7.58
CA ILE A 139 7.92 -2.41 6.32
C ILE A 139 8.76 -3.67 6.56
N ILE A 140 8.65 -4.61 5.62
CA ILE A 140 9.36 -5.88 5.62
C ILE A 140 10.22 -6.00 4.36
N ASP A 141 11.51 -6.24 4.58
CA ASP A 141 12.48 -6.43 3.49
C ASP A 141 12.68 -7.91 3.15
N GLU A 142 12.32 -8.78 4.10
CA GLU A 142 12.44 -10.23 4.01
C GLU A 142 11.07 -10.92 3.84
N PRO A 143 11.02 -12.04 3.09
CA PRO A 143 9.80 -12.80 2.89
C PRO A 143 9.27 -13.39 4.21
N PRO A 144 8.02 -13.09 4.62
CA PRO A 144 7.46 -13.68 5.83
C PRO A 144 7.06 -15.14 5.56
N SER A 145 7.43 -16.04 6.46
CA SER A 145 6.83 -17.39 6.47
C SER A 145 5.35 -17.29 6.92
N PRO A 146 4.38 -17.89 6.20
CA PRO A 146 4.53 -18.88 5.13
C PRO A 146 4.38 -18.33 3.68
N MET A 147 4.43 -17.02 3.47
CA MET A 147 4.19 -16.34 2.18
C MET A 147 5.47 -16.08 1.37
N VAL A 148 6.47 -16.95 1.49
CA VAL A 148 7.79 -16.74 0.86
C VAL A 148 7.68 -16.64 -0.67
N ASN A 149 6.99 -17.58 -1.29
CA ASN A 149 6.81 -17.59 -2.75
C ASN A 149 5.95 -16.41 -3.22
N ASP A 150 4.87 -16.11 -2.49
CA ASP A 150 3.98 -14.98 -2.79
C ASP A 150 4.75 -13.66 -2.77
N PHE A 151 5.60 -13.46 -1.76
CA PHE A 151 6.46 -12.30 -1.64
C PHE A 151 7.42 -12.17 -2.82
N ILE A 152 8.09 -13.26 -3.21
CA ILE A 152 9.00 -13.27 -4.37
C ILE A 152 8.26 -12.92 -5.66
N GLU A 153 7.12 -13.56 -5.93
CA GLU A 153 6.33 -13.30 -7.14
C GLU A 153 5.84 -11.85 -7.19
N ILE A 154 5.39 -11.30 -6.07
CA ILE A 154 5.00 -9.87 -5.95
C ILE A 154 6.19 -8.97 -6.29
N LYS A 155 7.38 -9.21 -5.72
CA LYS A 155 8.58 -8.41 -6.01
C LYS A 155 8.94 -8.45 -7.48
N GLU A 156 8.83 -9.61 -8.12
CA GLU A 156 9.06 -9.73 -9.56
C GLU A 156 8.05 -8.93 -10.40
N LYS A 157 6.76 -8.94 -10.03
CA LYS A 157 5.74 -8.16 -10.74
C LYS A 157 5.97 -6.66 -10.60
N LEU A 158 6.30 -6.20 -9.39
CA LEU A 158 6.69 -4.81 -9.15
C LEU A 158 7.90 -4.40 -10.00
N ALA A 159 8.96 -5.21 -9.98
CA ALA A 159 10.18 -4.93 -10.74
C ALA A 159 9.93 -4.90 -12.26
N ARG A 160 9.13 -5.85 -12.80
CA ARG A 160 8.75 -5.86 -14.22
C ARG A 160 7.92 -4.62 -14.63
N ALA A 161 7.13 -4.09 -13.70
CA ALA A 161 6.41 -2.82 -13.85
C ALA A 161 7.28 -1.59 -13.53
N GLY A 162 8.60 -1.74 -13.38
CA GLY A 162 9.51 -0.61 -13.16
C GLY A 162 9.45 0.00 -11.75
N TYR A 163 8.78 -0.63 -10.79
CA TYR A 163 8.73 -0.17 -9.41
C TYR A 163 9.97 -0.61 -8.63
N HIS A 164 10.57 0.32 -7.91
CA HIS A 164 11.61 0.04 -6.92
C HIS A 164 11.01 -0.14 -5.53
N ILE A 165 11.41 -1.18 -4.82
CA ILE A 165 10.94 -1.40 -3.44
C ILE A 165 11.88 -0.67 -2.50
N LEU A 166 11.36 0.29 -1.76
CA LEU A 166 12.13 1.05 -0.77
C LEU A 166 12.22 0.25 0.53
N ASP A 167 13.42 0.18 1.07
CA ASP A 167 13.68 -0.49 2.34
C ASP A 167 13.34 0.39 3.55
N LYS A 168 13.19 -0.29 4.69
CA LYS A 168 12.85 0.33 5.96
C LYS A 168 13.92 1.30 6.45
N GLU A 169 15.20 0.96 6.29
CA GLU A 169 16.33 1.77 6.74
C GLU A 169 16.33 3.13 6.05
N TYR A 170 16.19 3.15 4.72
CA TYR A 170 16.08 4.36 3.92
C TYR A 170 14.90 5.22 4.37
N LEU A 171 13.71 4.65 4.44
CA LEU A 171 12.49 5.39 4.81
C LEU A 171 12.48 5.85 6.26
N SER A 172 13.30 5.24 7.12
CA SER A 172 13.45 5.64 8.52
C SER A 172 14.35 6.86 8.73
N GLN A 173 15.10 7.28 7.72
CA GLN A 173 15.99 8.43 7.80
C GLN A 173 15.19 9.73 7.99
N PRO A 174 15.72 10.71 8.75
CA PRO A 174 15.13 12.03 8.82
C PRO A 174 14.98 12.70 7.45
N LEU A 175 13.93 13.50 7.28
CA LEU A 175 13.81 14.36 6.13
C LEU A 175 14.97 15.39 6.14
N PRO A 176 15.70 15.57 5.03
CA PRO A 176 16.93 16.38 4.99
C PRO A 176 16.69 17.90 5.02
N PHE A 177 15.43 18.34 5.11
CA PHE A 177 15.06 19.75 5.18
C PHE A 177 13.83 19.95 6.08
N LYS A 178 13.65 21.19 6.54
CA LYS A 178 12.47 21.57 7.31
C LYS A 178 11.32 21.87 6.37
N THR A 179 10.17 21.26 6.64
CA THR A 179 8.93 21.52 5.93
C THR A 179 7.75 21.15 6.82
N LYS A 180 6.53 21.41 6.34
CA LYS A 180 5.29 20.93 6.94
C LYS A 180 4.55 20.09 5.91
N ILE A 181 4.42 18.79 6.20
CA ILE A 181 3.65 17.87 5.38
C ILE A 181 2.23 17.86 5.93
N GLN A 182 1.24 18.16 5.09
CA GLN A 182 -0.16 18.07 5.45
C GLN A 182 -0.55 16.59 5.48
N THR A 183 -0.24 15.93 6.59
CA THR A 183 -0.57 14.53 6.82
C THR A 183 -1.30 14.39 8.15
N PHE A 184 -2.09 13.33 8.30
CA PHE A 184 -2.78 13.00 9.55
C PHE A 184 -1.80 12.82 10.72
N THR A 185 -0.56 12.42 10.42
CA THR A 185 0.50 12.25 11.40
C THR A 185 1.12 13.60 11.78
N ARG A 186 1.35 13.83 13.07
CA ARG A 186 2.10 15.01 13.54
C ARG A 186 3.40 14.56 14.22
N PRO A 187 4.36 14.00 13.46
CA PRO A 187 5.60 13.55 14.05
C PRO A 187 6.41 14.77 14.54
N ASN A 188 7.18 14.58 15.60
CA ASN A 188 8.14 15.60 16.07
C ASN A 188 9.22 15.88 15.02
N GLN A 189 9.50 14.91 14.14
CA GLN A 189 10.44 15.01 13.03
C GLN A 189 9.93 14.18 11.86
N TYR A 190 9.74 14.81 10.70
CA TYR A 190 9.41 14.10 9.46
C TYR A 190 10.58 13.21 9.02
N LYS A 191 10.25 12.06 8.47
CA LYS A 191 11.16 11.10 7.84
C LYS A 191 11.00 11.12 6.34
N LEU A 192 11.90 10.46 5.62
CA LEU A 192 11.73 10.22 4.18
C LEU A 192 10.39 9.54 3.89
N PHE A 193 9.97 8.58 4.74
CA PHE A 193 8.64 7.96 4.68
C PHE A 193 7.50 8.97 4.45
N ASP A 194 7.48 10.07 5.21
CA ASP A 194 6.38 11.03 5.17
C ASP A 194 6.34 11.82 3.85
N ALA A 195 7.43 11.84 3.06
CA ALA A 195 7.47 12.46 1.74
C ALA A 195 6.89 11.56 0.63
N PHE A 196 6.95 10.24 0.80
CA PHE A 196 6.43 9.26 -0.17
C PHE A 196 5.01 8.82 0.16
N PHE A 197 4.72 8.60 1.44
CA PHE A 197 3.51 7.94 1.93
C PHE A 197 2.82 8.80 2.98
N PHE A 198 1.85 9.59 2.53
CA PHE A 198 1.04 10.45 3.38
C PHE A 198 -0.42 10.45 2.93
N TRP A 199 -1.29 10.81 3.86
CA TRP A 199 -2.71 11.05 3.60
C TRP A 199 -3.14 12.36 4.24
N LYS A 200 -3.77 13.21 3.43
CA LYS A 200 -4.38 14.48 3.78
C LYS A 200 -5.90 14.38 3.66
N ASP A 201 -6.64 14.87 4.65
CA ASP A 201 -8.08 15.20 4.53
C ASP A 201 -8.30 16.57 3.87
#